data_AF-A0ABD5YTW7-F1
#
_entry.id   AF-A0ABD5YTW7-F1
#
_cell.length_a   1.000
_cell.length_b   1.000
_cell.length_c   1.000
_cell.angle_alpha   90.00
_cell.angle_beta   90.00
_cell.angle_gamma   90.00
#
_symmetry.space_group_name_H-M   'P 1'
#
loop_
_entity.id
_entity.type
_entity.pdbx_description
1 polymer ?
#
loop_
_entity_poly.entity_id
_entity_poly.type
_entity_poly.pdbx_seq_one_letter_code
_entity_poly.pdbx_strand_id
1 'polypeptide(L)'
;MPRVQLIFDAAAREDPLATISTELPNKEFSILSSHPTDDGILGLVELDTSQPDTVIQHFQDAPEMSHEVLHNDGQTVVIQYLIPETESNCALRASGILPRFPAHLQDGWLTAEHTASRERVSQLPT
;
A
#
# COMPACT_ATOMS: atom_id res chain seq x y z
N MET A 1 -15.15 15.36 12.97
CA MET A 1 -14.95 13.89 12.99
C MET A 1 -13.52 13.62 13.46
N PRO A 2 -13.29 12.67 14.37
CA PRO A 2 -11.93 12.33 14.82
C PRO A 2 -11.07 11.82 13.66
N ARG A 3 -9.79 12.22 13.68
CA ARG A 3 -8.74 11.64 12.85
C ARG A 3 -8.00 10.61 13.67
N VAL A 4 -7.79 9.43 13.10
CA VAL A 4 -7.01 8.36 13.71
C VAL A 4 -5.96 7.88 12.72
N GLN A 5 -4.83 7.45 13.24
CA GLN A 5 -3.78 6.80 12.47
C GLN A 5 -3.95 5.29 12.66
N LEU A 6 -4.09 4.59 11.54
CA LEU A 6 -4.12 3.14 11.50
C LEU A 6 -2.71 2.67 11.16
N ILE A 7 -2.19 1.76 11.98
CA ILE A 7 -0.89 1.13 11.76
C ILE A 7 -1.14 -0.37 11.80
N PHE A 8 -0.72 -1.10 10.77
CA PHE A 8 -0.82 -2.55 10.76
C PHE A 8 0.31 -3.20 9.96
N ASP A 9 0.67 -4.41 10.38
CA ASP A 9 1.63 -5.26 9.68
C ASP A 9 0.95 -5.85 8.44
N ALA A 10 1.24 -5.26 7.28
CA ALA A 10 0.67 -5.70 6.01
C ALA A 10 1.43 -6.91 5.45
N ALA A 11 2.72 -7.03 5.76
CA ALA A 11 3.55 -8.17 5.33
C ALA A 11 3.10 -9.48 6.01
N ALA A 12 2.73 -9.43 7.30
CA ALA A 12 2.13 -10.58 8.00
C ALA A 12 0.79 -11.05 7.41
N ARG A 13 0.21 -10.28 6.47
CA ARG A 13 -1.05 -10.58 5.79
C ARG A 13 -0.86 -10.91 4.31
N GLU A 14 0.37 -11.25 3.93
CA GLU A 14 0.75 -11.69 2.58
C GLU A 14 0.40 -10.65 1.50
N ASP A 15 0.43 -9.36 1.84
CA ASP A 15 0.26 -8.29 0.85
C ASP A 15 1.53 -8.19 -0.02
N PRO A 16 1.42 -8.34 -1.36
CA PRO A 16 2.62 -8.38 -2.21
C PRO A 16 3.44 -7.09 -2.20
N LEU A 17 2.80 -5.92 -2.07
CA LEU A 17 3.51 -4.64 -1.96
C LEU A 17 4.24 -4.54 -0.62
N ALA A 18 3.62 -5.03 0.46
CA ALA A 18 4.26 -5.09 1.77
C ALA A 18 5.47 -6.03 1.79
N THR A 19 5.40 -7.18 1.10
CA THR A 19 6.55 -8.08 0.92
C THR A 19 7.72 -7.35 0.26
N ILE A 20 7.49 -6.65 -0.85
CA ILE A 20 8.53 -5.84 -1.53
C ILE A 20 9.10 -4.77 -0.57
N SER A 21 8.25 -4.15 0.25
CA SER A 21 8.70 -3.16 1.25
C SER A 21 9.64 -3.76 2.30
N THR A 22 9.47 -5.02 2.70
CA THR A 22 10.40 -5.70 3.63
C THR A 22 11.75 -6.03 2.99
N GLU A 23 11.81 -6.18 1.66
CA GLU A 23 13.07 -6.36 0.92
C GLU A 23 13.82 -5.03 0.76
N LEU A 24 13.10 -3.91 0.91
CA LEU A 24 13.59 -2.54 0.82
C LEU A 24 13.31 -1.76 2.13
N PRO A 25 13.82 -2.21 3.29
CA PRO A 25 13.36 -1.72 4.61
C PRO A 25 13.67 -0.25 4.89
N ASN A 26 14.65 0.31 4.17
CA ASN A 26 15.04 1.73 4.27
C ASN A 26 14.27 2.64 3.30
N LYS A 27 13.32 2.09 2.53
CA LYS A 27 12.52 2.84 1.56
C LYS A 27 11.10 3.00 2.09
N GLU A 28 10.61 4.23 2.02
CA GLU A 28 9.20 4.53 2.24
C GLU A 28 8.47 4.51 0.91
N PHE A 29 7.34 3.82 0.90
CA PHE A 29 6.43 3.69 -0.22
C PHE A 29 5.22 4.57 0.06
N SER A 30 5.04 5.62 -0.72
CA SER A 30 3.85 6.48 -0.67
C SER A 30 2.77 5.91 -1.58
N ILE A 31 1.79 5.21 -1.02
CA ILE A 31 0.63 4.72 -1.74
C ILE A 31 -0.29 5.92 -1.98
N LEU A 32 -0.31 6.42 -3.22
CA LEU A 32 -1.05 7.61 -3.64
C LEU A 32 -2.54 7.31 -3.84
N SER A 33 -2.86 6.08 -4.22
CA SER A 33 -4.23 5.60 -4.35
C SER A 33 -4.27 4.09 -4.32
N SER A 34 -5.39 3.53 -3.85
CA SER A 34 -5.71 2.11 -4.01
C SER A 34 -7.22 1.96 -4.11
N HIS A 35 -7.68 1.21 -5.12
CA HIS A 35 -9.09 1.02 -5.41
C HIS A 35 -9.37 -0.37 -5.97
N PRO A 36 -10.53 -0.96 -5.63
CA PRO A 36 -10.97 -2.22 -6.23
C PRO A 36 -11.20 -2.06 -7.73
N THR A 37 -10.92 -3.13 -8.45
CA THR A 37 -11.37 -3.40 -9.80
C THR A 37 -11.96 -4.80 -9.85
N ASP A 38 -12.50 -5.21 -11.00
CA ASP A 38 -12.98 -6.58 -11.19
C ASP A 38 -11.83 -7.62 -11.15
N ASP A 39 -10.59 -7.17 -11.37
CA ASP A 39 -9.39 -8.01 -11.46
C ASP A 39 -8.53 -8.00 -10.18
N GLY A 40 -8.89 -7.17 -9.18
CA GLY A 40 -8.15 -7.08 -7.92
C GLY A 40 -8.11 -5.66 -7.35
N ILE A 41 -6.96 -5.28 -6.79
CA ILE A 41 -6.72 -3.94 -6.24
C ILE A 41 -5.70 -3.22 -7.11
N LEU A 42 -6.18 -2.19 -7.82
CA LEU A 42 -5.33 -1.28 -8.57
C LEU A 42 -4.82 -0.19 -7.64
N GLY A 43 -3.51 -0.05 -7.56
CA GLY A 43 -2.86 0.95 -6.73
C GLY A 43 -1.81 1.74 -7.49
N LEU A 44 -1.47 2.90 -6.93
CA LEU A 44 -0.40 3.76 -7.40
C LEU A 44 0.55 3.99 -6.22
N VAL A 45 1.83 3.70 -6.42
CA VAL A 45 2.86 3.91 -5.41
C VAL A 45 3.97 4.79 -5.97
N GLU A 46 4.41 5.72 -5.12
CA GLU A 46 5.53 6.61 -5.36
C GLU A 46 6.64 6.31 -4.35
N LEU A 47 7.89 6.32 -4.82
CA LEU A 47 9.06 6.15 -3.97
C LEU A 47 10.18 7.07 -4.41
N ASP A 48 10.85 7.66 -3.43
CA ASP A 48 12.14 8.33 -3.65
C ASP A 48 13.30 7.32 -3.55
N THR A 49 14.11 7.28 -4.60
CA THR A 49 15.25 6.37 -4.67
C THR A 49 16.35 6.86 -5.60
N SER A 50 17.61 6.67 -5.17
CA SER A 50 18.79 6.83 -6.03
C SER A 50 19.10 5.56 -6.84
N GLN A 51 18.28 4.51 -6.71
CA GLN A 51 18.45 3.20 -7.35
C GLN A 51 17.11 2.75 -7.94
N PRO A 52 16.60 3.45 -8.97
CA PRO A 52 15.28 3.14 -9.56
C PRO A 52 15.23 1.73 -10.16
N ASP A 53 16.29 1.28 -10.81
CA ASP A 53 16.35 -0.04 -11.43
C ASP A 53 16.23 -1.17 -10.40
N THR A 54 16.84 -1.00 -9.21
CA THR A 54 16.68 -1.96 -8.11
C THR A 54 15.23 -2.03 -7.65
N VAL A 55 14.56 -0.88 -7.47
CA VAL A 55 13.15 -0.86 -7.09
C VAL A 55 12.31 -1.57 -8.15
N ILE A 56 12.46 -1.21 -9.42
CA ILE A 56 11.69 -1.80 -10.53
C ILE A 56 11.93 -3.32 -10.62
N GLN A 57 13.15 -3.79 -10.37
CA GLN A 57 13.48 -5.22 -10.36
C GLN A 57 12.66 -5.99 -9.32
N HIS A 58 12.47 -5.46 -8.10
CA HIS A 58 11.63 -6.12 -7.09
C HIS A 58 10.17 -6.27 -7.55
N PHE A 59 9.63 -5.29 -8.29
CA PHE A 59 8.28 -5.41 -8.87
C PHE A 59 8.23 -6.42 -10.02
N GLN A 60 9.32 -6.60 -10.76
CA GLN A 60 9.43 -7.62 -11.81
C GLN A 60 9.56 -9.03 -11.26
N ASP A 61 10.20 -9.18 -10.11
CA ASP A 61 10.42 -10.45 -9.44
C ASP A 61 9.21 -10.94 -8.62
N ALA A 62 8.13 -10.15 -8.54
CA ALA A 62 6.89 -10.46 -7.85
C ALA A 62 5.80 -10.97 -8.83
N PRO A 63 5.71 -12.29 -9.13
CA PRO A 63 4.81 -12.84 -10.14
C PRO A 63 3.32 -12.67 -9.83
N GLU A 64 2.96 -12.49 -8.56
CA GLU A 64 1.61 -12.23 -8.08
C GLU A 64 1.13 -10.80 -8.32
N MET A 65 2.01 -9.88 -8.75
CA MET A 65 1.71 -8.48 -9.00
C MET A 65 1.98 -8.13 -10.46
N SER A 66 0.98 -7.59 -11.14
CA SER A 66 1.23 -6.89 -12.41
C SER A 66 1.59 -5.44 -12.13
N HIS A 67 2.53 -4.88 -12.88
CA HIS A 67 2.99 -3.51 -12.67
C HIS A 67 3.29 -2.80 -13.98
N GLU A 68 3.21 -1.47 -13.94
CA GLU A 68 3.58 -0.55 -15.01
C GLU A 68 4.32 0.64 -14.39
N VAL A 69 5.52 0.93 -14.90
CA VAL A 69 6.27 2.12 -14.48
C VAL A 69 5.71 3.32 -15.22
N LEU A 70 5.02 4.22 -14.50
CA LEU A 70 4.41 5.41 -15.09
C LEU A 70 5.40 6.58 -15.17
N HIS A 71 6.34 6.65 -14.22
CA HIS A 71 7.36 7.70 -14.17
C HIS A 71 8.65 7.19 -13.54
N ASN A 72 9.78 7.65 -14.07
CA ASN A 72 11.11 7.46 -13.51
C ASN A 72 12.02 8.59 -14.00
N ASP A 73 12.49 9.43 -13.08
CA ASP A 73 13.44 10.52 -13.37
C ASP A 73 14.82 10.32 -12.74
N GLY A 74 15.08 9.11 -12.21
CA GLY A 74 16.33 8.77 -11.53
C GLY A 74 16.37 9.13 -10.04
N GLN A 75 15.38 9.87 -9.53
CA GLN A 75 15.24 10.20 -8.11
C GLN A 75 13.90 9.76 -7.53
N THR A 76 12.86 9.73 -8.35
CA THR A 76 11.52 9.30 -7.98
C THR A 76 11.01 8.30 -9.00
N VAL A 77 10.36 7.24 -8.52
CA VAL A 77 9.70 6.23 -9.36
C VAL A 77 8.23 6.18 -8.96
N VAL A 78 7.36 6.22 -9.97
CA VAL A 78 5.91 6.02 -9.79
C VAL A 78 5.50 4.76 -10.53
N ILE A 79 4.92 3.82 -9.80
CA ILE A 79 4.53 2.50 -10.31
C ILE A 79 3.04 2.32 -10.07
N GLN A 80 2.32 2.02 -11.14
CA GLN A 80 0.98 1.45 -11.04
C GLN A 80 1.12 -0.05 -10.84
N TYR A 81 0.37 -0.60 -9.89
CA TYR A 81 0.37 -2.04 -9.64
C TYR A 81 -1.06 -2.56 -9.53
N LEU A 82 -1.25 -3.83 -9.88
CA LEU A 82 -2.48 -4.56 -9.68
C LEU A 82 -2.13 -5.88 -8.98
N ILE A 83 -2.66 -6.03 -7.77
CA ILE A 83 -2.56 -7.23 -6.94
C ILE A 83 -3.92 -7.92 -6.82
N PRO A 84 -3.95 -9.25 -6.60
CA PRO A 84 -5.17 -9.96 -6.24
C PRO A 84 -5.84 -9.32 -5.03
N GLU A 85 -7.17 -9.41 -4.96
CA GLU A 85 -7.89 -8.96 -3.77
C GLU A 85 -7.50 -9.85 -2.57
N THR A 86 -6.95 -9.23 -1.53
CA THR A 86 -6.59 -9.92 -0.28
C THR A 86 -7.77 -9.88 0.71
N GLU A 87 -7.86 -10.84 1.62
CA GLU A 87 -8.89 -10.84 2.69
C GLU A 87 -8.86 -9.53 3.51
N SER A 88 -7.67 -8.96 3.68
CA SER A 88 -7.42 -7.68 4.34
C SER A 88 -8.13 -6.52 3.64
N ASN A 89 -8.01 -6.46 2.32
CA ASN A 89 -8.64 -5.45 1.49
C ASN A 89 -10.17 -5.60 1.48
N CYS A 90 -10.66 -6.84 1.45
CA CYS A 90 -12.09 -7.15 1.64
C CYS A 90 -12.63 -6.65 2.98
N ALA A 91 -11.92 -6.91 4.09
CA ALA A 91 -12.34 -6.51 5.43
C ALA A 91 -12.35 -4.98 5.63
N LEU A 92 -11.31 -4.29 5.14
CA LEU A 92 -11.25 -2.82 5.15
C LEU A 92 -12.38 -2.19 4.32
N ARG A 93 -12.68 -2.77 3.15
CA ARG A 93 -13.81 -2.33 2.31
C ARG A 93 -15.16 -2.55 3.02
N ALA A 94 -15.39 -3.76 3.54
CA ALA A 94 -16.65 -4.13 4.19
C ALA A 94 -16.93 -3.30 5.45
N SER A 95 -15.88 -2.89 6.18
CA SER A 95 -16.01 -2.03 7.36
C SER A 95 -16.31 -0.56 7.01
N GLY A 96 -16.17 -0.15 5.74
CA GLY A 96 -16.27 1.25 5.32
C GLY A 96 -15.11 2.12 5.85
N ILE A 97 -14.04 1.49 6.32
CA ILE A 97 -12.84 2.11 6.86
C ILE A 97 -11.82 2.18 5.71
N LEU A 98 -12.14 2.99 4.70
CA LEU A 98 -11.20 3.21 3.60
C LEU A 98 -10.05 4.12 4.09
N PRO A 99 -8.79 3.73 3.89
CA PRO A 99 -7.66 4.59 4.20
C PRO A 99 -7.75 5.87 3.37
N ARG A 100 -7.36 7.00 3.98
CA ARG A 100 -7.09 8.22 3.22
C ARG A 100 -5.70 8.11 2.63
N PHE A 101 -5.58 8.51 1.38
CA PHE A 101 -4.30 8.59 0.69
C PHE A 101 -3.72 10.01 0.79
N PRO A 102 -2.38 10.15 0.78
CA PRO A 102 -1.41 9.04 0.72
C PRO A 102 -1.38 8.21 2.01
N ALA A 103 -1.13 6.90 1.84
CA ALA A 103 -0.77 5.99 2.92
C ALA A 103 0.72 5.64 2.78
N HIS A 104 1.40 5.42 3.90
CA HIS A 104 2.84 5.18 3.93
C HIS A 104 3.10 3.72 4.28
N LEU A 105 3.91 3.05 3.49
CA LEU A 105 4.32 1.68 3.71
C LEU A 105 5.84 1.63 3.85
N GLN A 106 6.33 1.09 4.96
CA GLN A 106 7.77 0.94 5.20
C GLN A 106 8.02 -0.34 5.99
N ASP A 107 8.99 -1.15 5.54
CA ASP A 107 9.36 -2.42 6.18
C ASP A 107 8.15 -3.33 6.45
N GLY A 108 7.20 -3.36 5.50
CA GLY A 108 5.97 -4.14 5.61
C GLY A 108 4.86 -3.53 6.48
N TRP A 109 5.12 -2.42 7.18
CA TRP A 109 4.14 -1.73 8.02
C TRP A 109 3.39 -0.66 7.23
N LEU A 110 2.07 -0.80 7.12
CA LEU A 110 1.21 0.22 6.52
C LEU A 110 0.72 1.19 7.58
N THR A 111 0.89 2.48 7.29
CA THR A 111 0.39 3.61 8.07
C THR A 111 -0.57 4.43 7.21
N ALA A 112 -1.83 4.54 7.64
CA ALA A 112 -2.85 5.32 6.93
C ALA A 112 -3.64 6.22 7.87
N GLU A 113 -3.98 7.42 7.41
CA GLU A 113 -4.95 8.25 8.10
C GLU A 113 -6.37 7.78 7.83
N HIS A 114 -7.22 7.82 8.85
CA HIS A 114 -8.66 7.57 8.68
C HIS A 114 -9.49 8.61 9.42
N THR A 115 -10.65 8.95 8.84
CA THR A 115 -11.65 9.83 9.46
C THR A 115 -12.94 9.04 9.61
N ALA A 116 -13.25 8.66 10.86
CA ALA A 116 -14.45 7.89 11.19
C ALA A 116 -15.29 8.63 12.23
N SER A 117 -16.54 8.19 12.46
CA SER A 117 -17.29 8.59 13.64
C SER A 117 -16.65 7.99 14.90
N ARG A 118 -16.91 8.59 16.06
CA ARG A 118 -16.37 8.11 17.34
C ARG A 118 -16.80 6.67 17.65
N GLU A 119 -18.02 6.29 17.28
CA GLU A 119 -18.56 4.92 17.39
C GLU A 119 -17.80 3.89 16.53
N ARG A 120 -17.36 4.28 15.32
CA ARG A 120 -16.57 3.39 14.45
C ARG A 120 -15.14 3.22 14.94
N VAL A 121 -14.53 4.29 15.45
CA VAL A 121 -13.19 4.22 16.06
C VAL A 121 -13.18 3.26 17.25
N SER A 122 -14.25 3.23 18.07
CA SER A 122 -14.34 2.30 19.20
C SER A 122 -14.50 0.82 18.83
N GLN A 123 -14.72 0.50 17.54
CA GLN A 123 -14.84 -0.87 17.05
C GLN A 123 -13.58 -1.40 16.37
N LEU A 124 -12.54 -0.56 16.23
CA LEU A 124 -11.25 -1.01 15.70
C LEU A 124 -10.58 -1.95 16.71
N PRO A 125 -10.03 -3.10 16.27
CA PRO A 125 -9.23 -3.94 17.15
C PRO A 125 -8.01 -3.13 17.65
N THR A 126 -7.75 -3.24 18.96
CA THR A 126 -6.62 -2.56 19.64
C THR A 126 -5.36 -3.38 19.55
#